data_AF-A0AAV8Z394-F1
#
_entry.id   AF-A0AAV8Z394-F1
#
_cell.length_a   1.000
_cell.length_b   1.000
_cell.length_c   1.000
_cell.angle_alpha   90.00
_cell.angle_beta   90.00
_cell.angle_gamma   90.00
#
_symmetry.space_group_name_H-M   'P 1'
#
loop_
_entity.id
_entity.type
_entity.pdbx_description
1 polymer ?
#
loop_
_entity_poly.entity_id
_entity_poly.type
_entity_poly.pdbx_seq_one_letter_code
_entity_poly.pdbx_strand_id
1 'polypeptide(L)'
;MVNKMKVKSNRKSFANVNEEENGDFDDYEEPKKWYNEIAEDSQNLEKCTEQVLIELKDEAKKCNDAEVANYNIKNSKRNSNYQWMKTIMSKGTVSDKIAAHTISIQDNPVCNLDKIRNLVGMVKVGKKKECIAVIDTLQELFLSDLLLPDKKLRAFHQRPLSEINELSSGNAVTRRKLLSVWYFEDQLKEVYTQFVLALNTVAHDTVESNKEKAVSAMYKLLAGNPEQEKNLLIYIINKLGDPSQKVASKAIYCLTQLLYEHSNMQGVVLNEIEKLLFRPNISSRAQYYSLCFLSQFHLNHEGRDVARNLIEVYFSFFKALVKKV
;
A
#
# COMPACT_ATOMS: atom_id res chain seq x y z
N MET A 1 54.24 -34.68 -13.73
CA MET A 1 54.41 -34.05 -15.05
C MET A 1 53.77 -32.66 -15.01
N VAL A 2 54.57 -31.68 -15.37
CA VAL A 2 54.29 -30.24 -15.43
C VAL A 2 53.38 -29.93 -16.63
N ASN A 3 52.33 -29.11 -16.50
CA ASN A 3 52.27 -27.77 -17.13
C ASN A 3 50.90 -27.06 -17.00
N LYS A 4 50.98 -25.77 -16.70
CA LYS A 4 49.95 -24.73 -16.87
C LYS A 4 49.66 -24.53 -18.36
N MET A 5 48.41 -24.31 -18.76
CA MET A 5 48.11 -23.54 -19.96
C MET A 5 46.91 -22.60 -19.79
N LYS A 6 47.22 -21.33 -20.09
CA LYS A 6 46.34 -20.15 -20.20
C LYS A 6 45.26 -20.38 -21.25
N VAL A 7 44.03 -19.95 -20.97
CA VAL A 7 43.04 -19.65 -22.02
C VAL A 7 43.07 -18.14 -22.26
N LYS A 8 43.54 -17.76 -23.45
CA LYS A 8 43.46 -16.40 -24.00
C LYS A 8 42.16 -16.25 -24.78
N SER A 9 41.51 -15.11 -24.54
CA SER A 9 40.51 -14.47 -25.40
C SER A 9 40.91 -14.47 -26.88
N ASN A 10 39.94 -14.73 -27.76
CA ASN A 10 39.97 -14.16 -29.11
C ASN A 10 38.55 -13.95 -29.66
N ARG A 11 38.17 -12.68 -29.77
CA ARG A 11 37.08 -12.17 -30.61
C ARG A 11 37.43 -12.41 -32.09
N LYS A 12 36.49 -12.91 -32.89
CA LYS A 12 36.39 -12.55 -34.30
C LYS A 12 34.94 -12.41 -34.71
N SER A 13 34.72 -11.28 -35.39
CA SER A 13 33.52 -10.75 -36.03
C SER A 13 33.03 -11.61 -37.18
N PHE A 14 31.72 -11.68 -37.36
CA PHE A 14 31.11 -11.72 -38.68
C PHE A 14 29.99 -10.67 -38.71
N ALA A 15 30.08 -9.79 -39.71
CA ALA A 15 29.14 -8.74 -40.00
C ALA A 15 28.10 -9.22 -41.03
N ASN A 16 27.00 -8.48 -41.07
CA ASN A 16 25.95 -8.40 -42.09
C ASN A 16 24.97 -9.57 -42.23
N VAL A 17 23.79 -9.38 -41.62
CA VAL A 17 22.53 -9.41 -42.35
C VAL A 17 21.71 -8.21 -41.86
N ASN A 18 21.56 -7.20 -42.72
CA ASN A 18 20.51 -6.19 -42.62
C ASN A 18 19.28 -6.81 -43.31
N GLU A 19 18.22 -7.08 -42.56
CA GLU A 19 16.88 -7.13 -43.11
C GLU A 19 15.98 -6.27 -42.23
N GLU A 20 15.22 -5.43 -42.92
CA GLU A 20 14.41 -4.34 -42.42
C GLU A 20 13.17 -4.88 -41.69
N GLU A 21 13.10 -4.67 -40.38
CA GLU A 21 11.82 -4.59 -39.68
C GLU A 21 11.79 -3.27 -38.90
N ASN A 22 11.44 -2.20 -39.62
CA ASN A 22 10.89 -0.99 -38.99
C ASN A 22 9.50 -1.33 -38.46
N GLY A 23 9.46 -2.04 -37.33
CA GLY A 23 8.29 -2.11 -36.47
C GLY A 23 8.13 -0.74 -35.82
N ASP A 24 7.02 -0.08 -36.13
CA ASP A 24 6.53 1.12 -35.47
C ASP A 24 6.43 0.80 -33.97
N PHE A 25 7.47 1.16 -33.21
CA PHE A 25 7.47 1.08 -31.76
C PHE A 25 6.58 2.23 -31.31
N ASP A 26 5.27 1.94 -31.25
CA ASP A 26 4.26 2.82 -30.68
C ASP A 26 4.84 3.32 -29.35
N ASP A 27 5.08 4.63 -29.28
CA ASP A 27 5.70 5.30 -28.15
C ASP A 27 4.67 5.21 -27.00
N TYR A 28 4.69 4.10 -26.26
CA TYR A 28 3.82 3.87 -25.11
C TYR A 28 4.20 4.88 -24.03
N GLU A 29 3.68 6.11 -24.14
CA GLU A 29 3.75 7.09 -23.05
C GLU A 29 3.03 6.49 -21.85
N GLU A 30 3.78 6.17 -20.79
CA GLU A 30 3.19 5.69 -19.55
C GLU A 30 2.12 6.69 -19.05
N PRO A 31 0.93 6.21 -18.66
CA PRO A 31 -0.14 7.09 -18.26
C PRO A 31 0.29 7.95 -17.07
N LYS A 32 0.15 9.26 -17.23
CA LYS A 32 0.58 10.25 -16.24
C LYS A 32 -0.11 10.01 -14.90
N LYS A 33 0.67 9.66 -13.87
CA LYS A 33 0.16 9.42 -12.51
C LYS A 33 -0.32 10.73 -11.88
N TRP A 34 -1.37 10.64 -11.06
CA TRP A 34 -2.03 11.80 -10.45
C TRP A 34 -1.10 12.62 -9.55
N TYR A 35 -0.13 11.96 -8.89
CA TYR A 35 0.83 12.60 -8.00
C TYR A 35 1.99 13.31 -8.73
N ASN A 36 2.19 13.07 -10.03
CA ASN A 36 3.26 13.73 -10.81
C ASN A 36 3.01 15.24 -10.97
N GLU A 37 1.80 15.71 -10.71
CA GLU A 37 1.41 17.11 -10.83
C GLU A 37 1.53 17.87 -9.50
N ILE A 38 1.89 17.18 -8.43
CA ILE A 38 2.09 17.77 -7.11
C ILE A 38 3.57 18.18 -7.01
N ALA A 39 3.83 19.48 -6.94
CA ALA A 39 5.17 19.98 -6.65
C ALA A 39 5.63 19.49 -5.26
N GLU A 40 6.94 19.31 -5.07
CA GLU A 40 7.47 19.04 -3.74
C GLU A 40 7.28 20.27 -2.85
N ASP A 41 6.46 20.12 -1.80
CA ASP A 41 6.15 21.23 -0.88
C ASP A 41 7.41 21.67 -0.08
N SER A 42 7.48 22.96 0.24
CA SER A 42 8.46 23.57 1.15
C SER A 42 8.46 22.89 2.53
N GLN A 43 9.64 22.66 3.11
CA GLN A 43 9.78 21.97 4.41
C GLN A 43 9.31 22.79 5.62
N ASN A 44 9.08 24.11 5.46
CA ASN A 44 8.66 25.02 6.52
C ASN A 44 7.18 25.41 6.35
N LEU A 45 6.27 24.59 6.87
CA LEU A 45 4.84 24.86 6.83
C LEU A 45 4.43 25.81 7.95
N GLU A 46 4.07 27.05 7.61
CA GLU A 46 3.35 27.91 8.55
C GLU A 46 1.98 27.31 8.85
N LYS A 47 1.66 27.14 10.14
CA LYS A 47 0.38 26.57 10.56
C LYS A 47 -0.75 27.57 10.28
N CYS A 48 -1.70 27.15 9.48
CA CYS A 48 -2.94 27.88 9.26
C CYS A 48 -3.87 27.76 10.49
N THR A 49 -4.75 28.74 10.71
CA THR A 49 -5.78 28.65 11.75
C THR A 49 -6.81 27.58 11.40
N GLU A 50 -7.43 26.97 12.42
CA GLU A 50 -8.42 25.90 12.23
C GLU A 50 -9.61 26.33 11.38
N GLN A 51 -10.05 27.58 11.52
CA GLN A 51 -11.13 28.16 10.72
C GLN A 51 -10.77 28.20 9.22
N VAL A 52 -9.56 28.69 8.89
CA VAL A 52 -9.10 28.79 7.50
C VAL A 52 -8.86 27.40 6.90
N LEU A 53 -8.40 26.44 7.70
CA LEU A 53 -8.29 25.04 7.30
C LEU A 53 -9.65 24.46 6.85
N ILE A 54 -10.71 24.69 7.62
CA ILE A 54 -12.06 24.22 7.30
C ILE A 54 -12.56 24.88 6.01
N GLU A 55 -12.43 26.21 5.91
CA GLU A 55 -12.87 26.98 4.73
C GLU A 55 -12.14 26.53 3.45
N LEU A 56 -10.82 26.34 3.52
CA LEU A 56 -10.02 25.83 2.41
C LEU A 56 -10.36 24.38 2.06
N LYS A 57 -10.66 23.54 3.05
CA LYS A 57 -11.08 22.15 2.81
C LYS A 57 -12.45 22.10 2.10
N ASP A 58 -13.38 22.97 2.49
CA ASP A 58 -14.67 23.11 1.82
C ASP A 58 -14.55 23.67 0.40
N GLU A 59 -13.67 24.65 0.18
CA GLU A 59 -13.33 25.13 -1.18
C GLU A 59 -12.74 23.99 -2.02
N ALA A 60 -11.80 23.24 -1.46
CA ALA A 60 -11.13 22.13 -2.14
C ALA A 60 -12.10 21.01 -2.52
N LYS A 61 -13.04 20.67 -1.63
CA LYS A 61 -14.13 19.75 -1.94
C LYS A 61 -14.96 20.23 -3.13
N LYS A 62 -15.40 21.49 -3.13
CA LYS A 62 -16.16 22.07 -4.26
C LYS A 62 -15.35 22.05 -5.56
N CYS A 63 -14.04 22.28 -5.49
CA CYS A 63 -13.14 22.20 -6.64
C CYS A 63 -13.11 20.78 -7.22
N ASN A 64 -12.94 19.76 -6.36
CA ASN A 64 -12.97 18.36 -6.74
C ASN A 64 -14.33 17.94 -7.32
N ASP A 65 -15.44 18.31 -6.67
CA ASP A 65 -16.79 17.98 -7.15
C ASP A 65 -17.07 18.58 -8.55
N ALA A 66 -16.61 19.81 -8.78
CA ALA A 66 -16.69 20.43 -10.10
C ALA A 66 -15.81 19.73 -11.16
N GLU A 67 -14.63 19.24 -10.77
CA GLU A 67 -13.76 18.48 -11.66
C GLU A 67 -14.36 17.12 -12.03
N VAL A 68 -14.91 16.39 -11.05
CA VAL A 68 -15.67 15.14 -11.25
C VAL A 68 -16.86 15.37 -12.19
N ALA A 69 -17.64 16.43 -11.98
CA ALA A 69 -18.77 16.77 -12.85
C ALA A 69 -18.32 17.05 -14.29
N ASN A 70 -17.25 17.83 -14.46
CA ASN A 70 -16.69 18.14 -15.78
C ASN A 70 -16.14 16.89 -16.49
N TYR A 71 -15.44 16.01 -15.77
CA TYR A 71 -14.95 14.73 -16.28
C TYR A 71 -16.12 13.85 -16.76
N ASN A 72 -17.17 13.72 -15.94
CA ASN A 72 -18.36 12.95 -16.29
C ASN A 72 -19.11 13.51 -17.51
N ILE A 73 -19.25 14.84 -17.63
CA ILE A 73 -19.87 15.48 -18.80
C ILE A 73 -19.03 15.25 -20.05
N LYS A 74 -17.70 15.41 -19.98
CA LYS A 74 -16.80 15.17 -21.11
C LYS A 74 -16.88 13.73 -21.60
N ASN A 75 -16.80 12.76 -20.68
CA ASN A 75 -16.87 11.34 -21.03
C ASN A 75 -18.25 10.94 -21.56
N SER A 76 -19.34 11.46 -21.00
CA SER A 76 -20.68 11.18 -21.50
C SER A 76 -20.93 11.71 -22.92
N LYS A 77 -20.24 12.78 -23.34
CA LYS A 77 -20.39 13.38 -24.68
C LYS A 77 -19.48 12.73 -25.72
N ARG A 78 -18.29 12.30 -25.32
CA ARG A 78 -17.24 11.80 -26.23
C ARG A 78 -17.16 10.28 -26.34
N ASN A 79 -17.62 9.52 -25.34
CA ASN A 79 -17.24 8.13 -25.19
C ASN A 79 -18.47 7.19 -25.06
N SER A 80 -18.80 6.47 -26.13
CA SER A 80 -19.82 5.41 -26.11
C SER A 80 -19.45 4.29 -25.10
N ASN A 81 -18.15 4.03 -24.90
CA ASN A 81 -17.66 3.06 -23.92
C ASN A 81 -17.97 3.50 -22.48
N TYR A 82 -18.13 4.79 -22.20
CA TYR A 82 -18.50 5.28 -20.87
C TYR A 82 -19.93 4.86 -20.47
N GLN A 83 -20.88 4.89 -21.42
CA GLN A 83 -22.26 4.44 -21.17
C GLN A 83 -22.34 2.92 -21.02
N TRP A 84 -21.55 2.18 -21.81
CA TRP A 84 -21.37 0.74 -21.65
C TRP A 84 -20.79 0.40 -20.26
N MET A 85 -19.73 1.11 -19.84
CA MET A 85 -19.11 0.94 -18.53
C MET A 85 -20.11 1.18 -17.38
N LYS A 86 -20.94 2.24 -17.47
CA LYS A 86 -22.00 2.52 -16.50
C LYS A 86 -23.06 1.41 -16.44
N THR A 87 -23.37 0.80 -17.58
CA THR A 87 -24.30 -0.33 -17.65
C THR A 87 -23.72 -1.57 -16.97
N ILE A 88 -22.44 -1.87 -17.20
CA ILE A 88 -21.74 -2.97 -16.51
C ILE A 88 -21.71 -2.73 -14.99
N MET A 89 -21.36 -1.53 -14.55
CA MET A 89 -21.30 -1.22 -13.11
C MET A 89 -22.65 -1.41 -12.39
N SER A 90 -23.76 -1.16 -13.09
CA SER A 90 -25.10 -1.31 -12.52
C SER A 90 -25.62 -2.75 -12.60
N LYS A 91 -25.56 -3.38 -13.77
CA LYS A 91 -26.24 -4.64 -14.09
C LYS A 91 -25.31 -5.85 -14.30
N GLY A 92 -24.00 -5.64 -14.38
CA GLY A 92 -23.01 -6.69 -14.61
C GLY A 92 -22.82 -7.62 -13.41
N THR A 93 -22.04 -8.69 -13.61
CA THR A 93 -21.65 -9.58 -12.51
C THR A 93 -20.68 -8.88 -11.56
N VAL A 94 -20.44 -9.44 -10.37
CA VAL A 94 -19.47 -8.86 -9.41
C VAL A 94 -18.08 -8.74 -10.04
N SER A 95 -17.65 -9.72 -10.83
CA SER A 95 -16.38 -9.67 -11.55
C SER A 95 -16.34 -8.52 -12.57
N ASP A 96 -17.41 -8.36 -13.35
CA ASP A 96 -17.49 -7.27 -14.34
C ASP A 96 -17.51 -5.90 -13.66
N LYS A 97 -18.19 -5.79 -12.50
CA LYS A 97 -18.21 -4.56 -11.70
C LYS A 97 -16.83 -4.20 -11.17
N ILE A 98 -16.07 -5.19 -10.67
CA ILE A 98 -14.68 -4.99 -10.23
C ILE A 98 -13.84 -4.48 -11.39
N ALA A 99 -13.85 -5.18 -12.53
CA ALA A 99 -13.09 -4.79 -13.71
C ALA A 99 -13.46 -3.39 -14.20
N ALA A 100 -14.76 -3.06 -14.24
CA ALA A 100 -15.24 -1.75 -14.63
C ALA A 100 -14.77 -0.64 -13.68
N HIS A 101 -14.78 -0.89 -12.37
CA HIS A 101 -14.24 0.04 -11.39
C HIS A 101 -12.73 0.24 -11.57
N THR A 102 -11.97 -0.84 -11.72
CA THR A 102 -10.52 -0.82 -11.93
C THR A 102 -10.14 0.05 -13.13
N ILE A 103 -10.75 -0.20 -14.30
CA ILE A 103 -10.45 0.56 -15.53
C ILE A 103 -10.74 2.06 -15.34
N SER A 104 -11.87 2.39 -14.69
CA SER A 104 -12.20 3.79 -14.43
C SER A 104 -11.23 4.48 -13.48
N ILE A 105 -10.75 3.76 -12.46
CA ILE A 105 -9.82 4.29 -11.47
C ILE A 105 -8.46 4.52 -12.13
N GLN A 106 -7.99 3.60 -12.97
CA GLN A 106 -6.73 3.72 -13.68
C GLN A 106 -6.73 4.87 -14.71
N ASP A 107 -7.87 5.12 -15.37
CA ASP A 107 -8.02 6.26 -16.29
C ASP A 107 -7.90 7.61 -15.57
N ASN A 108 -8.59 7.79 -14.44
CA ASN A 108 -8.49 9.00 -13.64
C ASN A 108 -8.86 8.74 -12.18
N PRO A 109 -7.90 8.53 -11.27
CA PRO A 109 -8.21 8.19 -9.88
C PRO A 109 -8.87 9.36 -9.14
N VAL A 110 -8.45 10.59 -9.42
CA VAL A 110 -8.96 11.84 -8.79
C VAL A 110 -10.47 11.96 -8.98
N CYS A 111 -10.95 11.76 -10.22
CA CYS A 111 -12.37 11.88 -10.55
C CYS A 111 -13.21 10.65 -10.15
N ASN A 112 -12.57 9.54 -9.76
CA ASN A 112 -13.22 8.25 -9.53
C ASN A 112 -13.09 7.77 -8.07
N LEU A 113 -12.86 8.68 -7.12
CA LEU A 113 -12.76 8.40 -5.69
C LEU A 113 -13.94 7.56 -5.14
N ASP A 114 -15.17 7.83 -5.57
CA ASP A 114 -16.34 7.05 -5.13
C ASP A 114 -16.29 5.60 -5.60
N LYS A 115 -15.66 5.32 -6.75
CA LYS A 115 -15.45 3.94 -7.21
C LYS A 115 -14.44 3.21 -6.34
N ILE A 116 -13.40 3.90 -5.86
CA ILE A 116 -12.44 3.34 -4.89
C ILE A 116 -13.17 3.02 -3.58
N ARG A 117 -13.96 3.96 -3.04
CA ARG A 117 -14.79 3.74 -1.84
C ARG A 117 -15.72 2.54 -2.00
N ASN A 118 -16.37 2.41 -3.15
CA ASN A 118 -17.25 1.29 -3.43
C ASN A 118 -16.50 -0.04 -3.43
N LEU A 119 -15.34 -0.13 -4.09
CA LEU A 119 -14.51 -1.34 -4.06
C LEU A 119 -14.06 -1.70 -2.63
N VAL A 120 -13.61 -0.72 -1.84
CA VAL A 120 -13.27 -0.95 -0.43
C VAL A 120 -14.48 -1.45 0.35
N GLY A 121 -15.66 -0.88 0.11
CA GLY A 121 -16.92 -1.32 0.70
C GLY A 121 -17.36 -2.74 0.29
N MET A 122 -16.80 -3.31 -0.79
CA MET A 122 -17.01 -4.71 -1.20
C MET A 122 -16.14 -5.70 -0.42
N VAL A 123 -15.11 -5.23 0.30
CA VAL A 123 -14.29 -6.08 1.19
C VAL A 123 -15.07 -6.38 2.46
N LYS A 124 -15.81 -7.49 2.43
CA LYS A 124 -16.62 -7.96 3.56
C LYS A 124 -16.28 -9.40 3.92
N VAL A 125 -16.43 -9.71 5.20
CA VAL A 125 -16.47 -11.09 5.71
C VAL A 125 -17.65 -11.81 5.05
N GLY A 126 -17.41 -12.93 4.36
CA GLY A 126 -18.48 -13.62 3.60
C GLY A 126 -18.03 -14.22 2.27
N LYS A 127 -18.93 -14.24 1.26
CA LYS A 127 -18.81 -15.01 -0.01
C LYS A 127 -17.37 -15.04 -0.56
N LYS A 128 -16.73 -16.20 -0.37
CA LYS A 128 -15.27 -16.40 -0.37
C LYS A 128 -14.55 -15.90 -1.62
N LYS A 129 -15.05 -16.20 -2.82
CA LYS A 129 -14.34 -15.92 -4.07
C LYS A 129 -14.33 -14.45 -4.46
N GLU A 130 -15.43 -13.75 -4.21
CA GLU A 130 -15.58 -12.34 -4.57
C GLU A 130 -14.70 -11.46 -3.69
N CYS A 131 -14.69 -11.70 -2.38
CA CYS A 131 -13.86 -10.94 -1.44
C CYS A 131 -12.37 -11.05 -1.77
N ILE A 132 -11.88 -12.26 -2.08
CA ILE A 132 -10.48 -12.48 -2.47
C ILE A 132 -10.12 -11.69 -3.74
N ALA A 133 -10.98 -11.72 -4.76
CA ALA A 133 -10.76 -10.99 -6.01
C ALA A 133 -10.73 -9.47 -5.80
N VAL A 134 -11.62 -8.93 -4.94
CA VAL A 134 -11.62 -7.52 -4.58
C VAL A 134 -10.34 -7.13 -3.83
N ILE A 135 -9.89 -7.96 -2.88
CA ILE A 135 -8.65 -7.72 -2.14
C ILE A 135 -7.45 -7.69 -3.08
N ASP A 136 -7.35 -8.64 -4.03
CA ASP A 136 -6.28 -8.66 -5.02
C ASP A 136 -6.27 -7.39 -5.87
N THR A 137 -7.44 -7.02 -6.39
CA THR A 137 -7.60 -5.84 -7.23
C THR A 137 -7.23 -4.55 -6.49
N LEU A 138 -7.71 -4.39 -5.24
CA LEU A 138 -7.39 -3.21 -4.43
C LEU A 138 -5.92 -3.16 -4.05
N GLN A 139 -5.32 -4.28 -3.67
CA GLN A 139 -3.90 -4.34 -3.34
C GLN A 139 -3.04 -3.93 -4.54
N GLU A 140 -3.37 -4.42 -5.73
CA GLU A 140 -2.69 -4.02 -6.97
C GLU A 140 -2.89 -2.52 -7.24
N LEU A 141 -4.14 -2.04 -7.33
CA LEU A 141 -4.46 -0.63 -7.57
C LEU A 141 -3.77 0.32 -6.58
N PHE A 142 -3.74 -0.03 -5.29
CA PHE A 142 -3.07 0.80 -4.30
C PHE A 142 -1.57 0.89 -4.55
N LEU A 143 -0.90 -0.21 -4.88
CA LEU A 143 0.54 -0.23 -5.10
C LEU A 143 0.95 0.33 -6.46
N SER A 144 0.14 0.16 -7.51
CA SER A 144 0.47 0.57 -8.88
C SER A 144 0.05 2.00 -9.20
N ASP A 145 -1.13 2.43 -8.77
CA ASP A 145 -1.81 3.61 -9.31
C ASP A 145 -2.14 4.68 -8.26
N LEU A 146 -2.43 4.28 -7.01
CA LEU A 146 -2.97 5.19 -6.01
C LEU A 146 -1.93 5.70 -5.01
N LEU A 147 -1.10 4.84 -4.43
CA LEU A 147 -0.10 5.26 -3.44
C LEU A 147 1.13 5.88 -4.13
N LEU A 148 1.76 6.83 -3.44
CA LEU A 148 3.01 7.42 -3.89
C LEU A 148 4.16 6.45 -3.60
N PRO A 149 5.07 6.20 -4.55
CA PRO A 149 6.27 5.40 -4.30
C PRO A 149 7.09 5.98 -3.12
N ASP A 150 7.47 5.12 -2.18
CA ASP A 150 8.32 5.42 -1.02
C ASP A 150 7.89 6.60 -0.12
N LYS A 151 6.67 7.11 -0.28
CA LYS A 151 6.14 8.28 0.44
C LYS A 151 4.76 7.98 1.01
N LYS A 152 4.49 8.52 2.20
CA LYS A 152 3.16 8.48 2.83
C LYS A 152 2.26 9.54 2.21
N LEU A 153 0.96 9.25 2.17
CA LEU A 153 -0.07 10.23 1.79
C LEU A 153 -0.12 11.33 2.85
N ARG A 154 -0.28 12.58 2.41
CA ARG A 154 -0.44 13.73 3.29
C ARG A 154 -1.91 13.99 3.58
N ALA A 155 -2.20 14.29 4.84
CA ALA A 155 -3.51 14.82 5.20
C ALA A 155 -3.61 16.30 4.77
N PHE A 156 -4.83 16.80 4.60
CA PHE A 156 -5.05 18.16 4.07
C PHE A 156 -4.37 19.24 4.92
N HIS A 157 -4.36 19.08 6.24
CA HIS A 157 -3.72 20.00 7.18
C HIS A 157 -2.17 19.99 7.14
N GLN A 158 -1.58 19.00 6.45
CA GLN A 158 -0.12 18.87 6.27
C GLN A 158 0.35 19.52 4.96
N ARG A 159 -0.55 20.10 4.17
CA ARG A 159 -0.24 20.81 2.92
C ARG A 159 0.10 22.28 3.19
N PRO A 160 0.88 22.94 2.31
CA PRO A 160 1.23 24.37 2.41
C PRO A 160 0.03 25.26 2.08
N LEU A 161 -0.97 25.25 2.96
CA LEU A 161 -2.24 25.95 2.76
C LEU A 161 -2.08 27.48 2.73
N SER A 162 -1.10 28.04 3.45
CA SER A 162 -0.81 29.47 3.47
C SER A 162 -0.16 29.97 2.16
N GLU A 163 0.63 29.11 1.51
CA GLU A 163 1.38 29.42 0.28
C GLU A 163 0.57 29.14 -0.99
N ILE A 164 -0.70 28.71 -0.87
CA ILE A 164 -1.54 28.30 -2.01
C ILE A 164 -1.64 29.37 -3.12
N ASN A 165 -1.64 30.64 -2.76
CA ASN A 165 -1.71 31.75 -3.72
C ASN A 165 -0.38 31.92 -4.47
N GLU A 166 0.74 31.67 -3.81
CA GLU A 166 2.07 31.71 -4.40
C GLU A 166 2.30 30.50 -5.32
N LEU A 167 1.94 29.30 -4.83
CA LEU A 167 2.00 28.05 -5.59
C LEU A 167 1.12 28.06 -6.84
N SER A 168 0.02 28.82 -6.80
CA SER A 168 -0.83 29.02 -7.98
C SER A 168 -0.42 30.20 -8.84
N SER A 169 0.58 31.00 -8.42
CA SER A 169 0.97 32.26 -9.07
C SER A 169 -0.23 33.20 -9.32
N GLY A 170 -1.22 33.18 -8.43
CA GLY A 170 -2.49 33.90 -8.57
C GLY A 170 -3.45 33.34 -9.63
N ASN A 171 -3.12 32.22 -10.29
CA ASN A 171 -3.97 31.60 -11.30
C ASN A 171 -5.09 30.76 -10.66
N ALA A 172 -6.34 31.19 -10.86
CA ALA A 172 -7.52 30.51 -10.31
C ALA A 172 -7.70 29.05 -10.79
N VAL A 173 -7.27 28.73 -12.02
CA VAL A 173 -7.34 27.36 -12.55
C VAL A 173 -6.32 26.46 -11.86
N THR A 174 -5.08 26.93 -11.74
CA THR A 174 -4.01 26.20 -11.03
C THR A 174 -4.37 26.00 -9.56
N ARG A 175 -4.88 27.03 -8.89
CA ARG A 175 -5.37 26.95 -7.51
C ARG A 175 -6.44 25.86 -7.37
N ARG A 176 -7.47 25.89 -8.21
CA ARG A 176 -8.56 24.89 -8.19
C ARG A 176 -8.03 23.48 -8.36
N LYS A 177 -7.10 23.27 -9.29
CA LYS A 177 -6.50 21.97 -9.56
C LYS A 177 -5.67 21.46 -8.36
N LEU A 178 -4.83 22.31 -7.77
CA LEU A 178 -4.05 21.97 -6.57
C LEU A 178 -4.95 21.58 -5.40
N LEU A 179 -5.96 22.41 -5.12
CA LEU A 179 -6.92 22.14 -4.04
C LEU A 179 -7.68 20.82 -4.28
N SER A 180 -8.11 20.57 -5.52
CA SER A 180 -8.78 19.32 -5.92
C SER A 180 -7.88 18.10 -5.64
N VAL A 181 -6.63 18.13 -6.06
CA VAL A 181 -5.67 17.03 -5.84
C VAL A 181 -5.31 16.85 -4.36
N TRP A 182 -5.13 17.92 -3.61
CA TRP A 182 -4.87 17.84 -2.16
C TRP A 182 -6.07 17.26 -1.40
N TYR A 183 -7.29 17.63 -1.80
CA TYR A 183 -8.50 17.03 -1.24
C TYR A 183 -8.59 15.55 -1.60
N PHE A 184 -8.30 15.18 -2.85
CA PHE A 184 -8.28 13.78 -3.27
C PHE A 184 -7.29 12.95 -2.44
N GLU A 185 -6.06 13.42 -2.23
CA GLU A 185 -5.06 12.71 -1.42
C GLU A 185 -5.51 12.50 0.03
N ASP A 186 -6.05 13.55 0.66
CA ASP A 186 -6.60 13.48 2.02
C ASP A 186 -7.69 12.39 2.12
N GLN A 187 -8.59 12.37 1.14
CA GLN A 187 -9.66 11.38 1.09
C GLN A 187 -9.14 9.97 0.73
N LEU A 188 -8.14 9.87 -0.14
CA LEU A 188 -7.51 8.60 -0.48
C LEU A 188 -6.83 7.99 0.76
N LYS A 189 -6.25 8.82 1.62
CA LYS A 189 -5.68 8.39 2.91
C LYS A 189 -6.73 7.81 3.84
N GLU A 190 -7.91 8.43 3.93
CA GLU A 190 -9.04 7.90 4.69
C GLU A 190 -9.53 6.56 4.11
N VAL A 191 -9.68 6.47 2.79
CA VAL A 191 -10.14 5.25 2.09
C VAL A 191 -9.13 4.11 2.25
N TYR A 192 -7.84 4.38 2.16
CA TYR A 192 -6.81 3.37 2.41
C TYR A 192 -6.83 2.89 3.87
N THR A 193 -7.04 3.80 4.82
CA THR A 193 -7.23 3.44 6.23
C THR A 193 -8.42 2.49 6.42
N GLN A 194 -9.55 2.78 5.77
CA GLN A 194 -10.73 1.91 5.77
C GLN A 194 -10.43 0.54 5.14
N PHE A 195 -9.66 0.49 4.06
CA PHE A 195 -9.25 -0.77 3.44
C PHE A 195 -8.38 -1.62 4.38
N VAL A 196 -7.39 -1.01 5.04
CA VAL A 196 -6.53 -1.69 6.02
C VAL A 196 -7.34 -2.23 7.20
N LEU A 197 -8.35 -1.48 7.67
CA LEU A 197 -9.30 -1.95 8.69
C LEU A 197 -10.19 -3.11 8.19
N ALA A 198 -10.64 -3.05 6.94
CA ALA A 198 -11.41 -4.12 6.32
C ALA A 198 -10.57 -5.40 6.20
N LEU A 199 -9.30 -5.31 5.79
CA LEU A 199 -8.36 -6.44 5.80
C LEU A 199 -8.18 -7.02 7.20
N ASN A 200 -8.02 -6.19 8.22
CA ASN A 200 -7.94 -6.67 9.60
C ASN A 200 -9.21 -7.41 10.02
N THR A 201 -10.38 -6.94 9.58
CA THR A 201 -11.66 -7.60 9.85
C THR A 201 -11.73 -8.98 9.16
N VAL A 202 -11.32 -9.06 7.89
CA VAL A 202 -11.22 -10.33 7.14
C VAL A 202 -10.17 -11.27 7.73
N ALA A 203 -9.10 -10.75 8.32
CA ALA A 203 -8.10 -11.54 9.04
C ALA A 203 -8.65 -12.23 10.30
N HIS A 204 -9.86 -11.89 10.73
CA HIS A 204 -10.60 -12.52 11.83
C HIS A 204 -11.82 -13.34 11.36
N ASP A 205 -11.98 -13.56 10.05
CA ASP A 205 -13.05 -14.38 9.45
C ASP A 205 -13.06 -15.80 10.03
N THR A 206 -14.19 -16.50 9.99
CA THR A 206 -14.25 -17.94 10.35
C THR A 206 -13.57 -18.82 9.30
N VAL A 207 -13.45 -18.32 8.06
CA VAL A 207 -12.86 -19.02 6.93
C VAL A 207 -11.33 -18.84 6.91
N GLU A 208 -10.60 -19.93 7.11
CA GLU A 208 -9.12 -19.96 7.14
C GLU A 208 -8.48 -19.32 5.89
N SER A 209 -8.95 -19.65 4.69
CA SER A 209 -8.39 -19.11 3.44
C SER A 209 -8.54 -17.59 3.32
N ASN A 210 -9.60 -17.02 3.87
CA ASN A 210 -9.81 -15.56 3.87
C ASN A 210 -8.80 -14.89 4.81
N LYS A 211 -8.56 -15.49 5.98
CA LYS A 211 -7.52 -15.01 6.91
C LYS A 211 -6.14 -15.03 6.26
N GLU A 212 -5.75 -16.14 5.64
CA GLU A 212 -4.47 -16.27 4.95
C GLU A 212 -4.32 -15.25 3.83
N LYS A 213 -5.41 -14.99 3.08
CA LYS A 213 -5.42 -13.96 2.04
C LYS A 213 -5.23 -12.56 2.61
N ALA A 214 -5.96 -12.21 3.67
CA ALA A 214 -5.83 -10.91 4.32
C ALA A 214 -4.42 -10.69 4.88
N VAL A 215 -3.82 -11.70 5.52
CA VAL A 215 -2.43 -11.65 6.00
C VAL A 215 -1.46 -11.41 4.86
N SER A 216 -1.64 -12.13 3.75
CA SER A 216 -0.78 -11.96 2.56
C SER A 216 -0.91 -10.56 1.97
N ALA A 217 -2.13 -10.03 1.87
CA ALA A 217 -2.39 -8.70 1.34
C ALA A 217 -1.80 -7.60 2.25
N MET A 218 -1.98 -7.71 3.57
CA MET A 218 -1.39 -6.78 4.53
C MET A 218 0.15 -6.76 4.42
N TYR A 219 0.80 -7.91 4.25
CA TYR A 219 2.25 -7.97 4.04
C TYR A 219 2.67 -7.29 2.74
N LYS A 220 2.00 -7.58 1.61
CA LYS A 220 2.35 -6.97 0.33
C LYS A 220 2.20 -5.45 0.35
N LEU A 221 1.14 -4.95 1.01
CA LEU A 221 0.95 -3.52 1.23
C LEU A 221 2.07 -2.92 2.07
N LEU A 222 2.43 -3.58 3.19
CA LEU A 222 3.49 -3.14 4.10
C LEU A 222 4.87 -3.12 3.43
N ALA A 223 5.17 -4.14 2.63
CA ALA A 223 6.43 -4.25 1.91
C ALA A 223 6.51 -3.27 0.72
N GLY A 224 5.37 -2.96 0.10
CA GLY A 224 5.33 -2.09 -1.08
C GLY A 224 5.19 -0.60 -0.79
N ASN A 225 4.70 -0.20 0.39
CA ASN A 225 4.50 1.21 0.71
C ASN A 225 4.52 1.51 2.22
N PRO A 226 5.08 2.65 2.67
CA PRO A 226 5.13 3.00 4.09
C PRO A 226 3.77 3.50 4.68
N GLU A 227 2.74 3.74 3.86
CA GLU A 227 1.42 4.17 4.36
C GLU A 227 0.80 3.09 5.28
N GLN A 228 0.28 3.50 6.44
CA GLN A 228 -0.26 2.60 7.49
C GLN A 228 0.72 1.51 8.00
N GLU A 229 2.03 1.67 7.81
CA GLU A 229 3.08 0.69 8.19
C GLU A 229 2.87 0.08 9.59
N LYS A 230 2.70 0.95 10.61
CA LYS A 230 2.49 0.54 11.99
C LYS A 230 1.26 -0.36 12.17
N ASN A 231 0.13 0.00 11.56
CA ASN A 231 -1.12 -0.74 11.71
C ASN A 231 -1.04 -2.09 11.00
N LEU A 232 -0.53 -2.11 9.77
CA LEU A 232 -0.31 -3.34 9.01
C LEU A 232 0.60 -4.31 9.76
N LEU A 233 1.72 -3.83 10.30
CA LEU A 233 2.66 -4.64 11.07
C LEU A 233 2.00 -5.23 12.32
N ILE A 234 1.30 -4.40 13.11
CA ILE A 234 0.58 -4.85 14.31
C ILE A 234 -0.45 -5.93 13.96
N TYR A 235 -1.20 -5.76 12.87
CA TYR A 235 -2.21 -6.72 12.46
C TYR A 235 -1.61 -8.06 12.05
N ILE A 236 -0.52 -8.07 11.27
CA ILE A 236 0.19 -9.29 10.89
C ILE A 236 0.76 -9.99 12.15
N ILE A 237 1.42 -9.24 13.04
CA ILE A 237 2.01 -9.79 14.28
C ILE A 237 0.95 -10.41 15.18
N ASN A 238 -0.22 -9.77 15.34
CA ASN A 238 -1.31 -10.34 16.13
C ASN A 238 -1.78 -11.69 15.57
N LYS A 239 -1.57 -11.99 14.27
CA LYS A 239 -1.92 -13.29 13.68
C LYS A 239 -0.99 -14.44 14.05
N LEU A 240 0.15 -14.19 14.71
CA LEU A 240 0.96 -15.24 15.34
C LEU A 240 0.19 -15.99 16.44
N GLY A 241 -0.82 -15.35 17.03
CA GLY A 241 -1.70 -15.96 18.02
C GLY A 241 -2.95 -16.64 17.45
N ASP A 242 -3.09 -16.79 16.12
CA ASP A 242 -4.31 -17.39 15.55
C ASP A 242 -4.50 -18.86 16.01
N PRO A 243 -5.74 -19.28 16.32
CA PRO A 243 -6.04 -20.68 16.60
C PRO A 243 -5.64 -21.63 15.45
N SER A 244 -5.76 -21.19 14.19
CA SER A 244 -5.28 -21.96 13.04
C SER A 244 -3.76 -21.90 12.95
N GLN A 245 -3.14 -23.09 12.94
CA GLN A 245 -1.71 -23.22 12.67
C GLN A 245 -1.32 -22.68 11.31
N LYS A 246 -2.13 -22.90 10.27
CA LYS A 246 -1.81 -22.44 8.92
C LYS A 246 -1.75 -20.92 8.84
N VAL A 247 -2.69 -20.23 9.49
CA VAL A 247 -2.69 -18.76 9.56
C VAL A 247 -1.49 -18.23 10.33
N ALA A 248 -1.16 -18.83 11.48
CA ALA A 248 0.01 -18.43 12.25
C ALA A 248 1.32 -18.66 11.46
N SER A 249 1.47 -19.82 10.81
CA SER A 249 2.60 -20.12 9.92
C SER A 249 2.67 -19.15 8.73
N LYS A 250 1.52 -18.75 8.17
CA LYS A 250 1.45 -17.76 7.10
C LYS A 250 1.92 -16.39 7.57
N ALA A 251 1.55 -15.99 8.78
CA ALA A 251 2.05 -14.75 9.38
C ALA A 251 3.56 -14.77 9.59
N ILE A 252 4.12 -15.88 10.11
CA ILE A 252 5.58 -16.07 10.21
C ILE A 252 6.24 -15.93 8.84
N TYR A 253 5.74 -16.66 7.84
CA TYR A 253 6.26 -16.58 6.47
C TYR A 253 6.28 -15.14 5.95
N CYS A 254 5.16 -14.42 6.06
CA CYS A 254 5.04 -13.04 5.61
C CYS A 254 6.00 -12.09 6.35
N LEU A 255 6.17 -12.24 7.67
CA LEU A 255 7.12 -11.43 8.43
C LEU A 255 8.58 -11.76 8.08
N THR A 256 8.90 -13.03 7.83
CA THR A 256 10.23 -13.44 7.38
C THR A 256 10.54 -12.86 6.00
N GLN A 257 9.58 -12.87 5.06
CA GLN A 257 9.75 -12.22 3.75
C GLN A 257 9.90 -10.70 3.90
N LEU A 258 9.11 -10.06 4.76
CA LEU A 258 9.25 -8.63 5.04
C LEU A 258 10.66 -8.27 5.51
N LEU A 259 11.24 -9.04 6.44
CA LEU A 259 12.60 -8.78 6.94
C LEU A 259 13.71 -9.14 5.93
N TYR A 260 13.41 -10.02 4.97
CA TYR A 260 14.31 -10.31 3.86
C TYR A 260 14.36 -9.16 2.85
N GLU A 261 13.21 -8.57 2.53
CA GLU A 261 13.11 -7.41 1.63
C GLU A 261 13.57 -6.11 2.30
N HIS A 262 13.22 -5.92 3.58
CA HIS A 262 13.42 -4.68 4.33
C HIS A 262 14.17 -4.93 5.64
N SER A 263 15.48 -5.16 5.55
CA SER A 263 16.34 -5.41 6.72
C SER A 263 16.31 -4.28 7.76
N ASN A 264 16.11 -3.03 7.33
CA ASN A 264 15.99 -1.86 8.21
C ASN A 264 14.78 -1.92 9.16
N MET A 265 13.77 -2.75 8.88
CA MET A 265 12.59 -2.91 9.73
C MET A 265 12.81 -3.83 10.93
N GLN A 266 13.93 -4.57 11.00
CA GLN A 266 14.16 -5.57 12.06
C GLN A 266 13.94 -5.03 13.48
N GLY A 267 14.43 -3.83 13.78
CA GLY A 267 14.25 -3.21 15.10
C GLY A 267 12.79 -2.90 15.41
N VAL A 268 12.04 -2.37 14.44
CA VAL A 268 10.61 -2.05 14.61
C VAL A 268 9.79 -3.31 14.82
N VAL A 269 10.06 -4.35 14.03
CA VAL A 269 9.40 -5.67 14.15
C VAL A 269 9.71 -6.31 15.50
N LEU A 270 10.97 -6.32 15.92
CA LEU A 270 11.39 -6.87 17.21
C LEU A 270 10.65 -6.20 18.39
N ASN A 271 10.60 -4.87 18.40
CA ASN A 271 9.91 -4.10 19.45
C ASN A 271 8.41 -4.43 19.51
N GLU A 272 7.76 -4.68 18.37
CA GLU A 272 6.34 -5.01 18.35
C GLU A 272 6.08 -6.47 18.77
N ILE A 273 6.97 -7.41 18.42
CA ILE A 273 6.94 -8.79 18.94
C ILE A 273 7.17 -8.82 20.45
N GLU A 274 8.09 -8.01 20.97
CA GLU A 274 8.33 -7.88 22.41
C GLU A 274 7.04 -7.46 23.14
N LYS A 275 6.34 -6.43 22.64
CA LYS A 275 5.04 -6.02 23.20
C LYS A 275 4.01 -7.15 23.18
N LEU A 276 4.00 -7.98 22.15
CA LEU A 276 3.11 -9.14 22.08
C LEU A 276 3.47 -10.20 23.14
N LEU A 277 4.76 -10.51 23.31
CA LEU A 277 5.26 -11.52 24.26
C LEU A 277 4.89 -11.21 25.72
N PHE A 278 4.97 -9.93 26.10
CA PHE A 278 4.68 -9.45 27.45
C PHE A 278 3.24 -8.94 27.64
N ARG A 279 2.37 -9.06 26.62
CA ARG A 279 0.98 -8.63 26.74
C ARG A 279 0.26 -9.43 27.85
N PRO A 280 -0.51 -8.77 28.74
CA PRO A 280 -1.33 -9.47 29.72
C PRO A 280 -2.29 -10.45 29.03
N ASN A 281 -2.46 -11.64 29.61
CA ASN A 281 -3.36 -12.70 29.09
C ASN A 281 -3.04 -13.18 27.66
N ILE A 282 -1.79 -13.03 27.20
CA ILE A 282 -1.35 -13.63 25.93
C ILE A 282 -1.34 -15.16 26.02
N SER A 283 -1.75 -15.83 24.95
CA SER A 283 -1.76 -17.29 24.89
C SER A 283 -0.35 -17.87 24.74
N SER A 284 -0.08 -19.02 25.35
CA SER A 284 1.21 -19.73 25.21
C SER A 284 1.52 -20.05 23.74
N ARG A 285 0.48 -20.26 22.92
CA ARG A 285 0.60 -20.46 21.47
C ARG A 285 1.17 -19.22 20.76
N ALA A 286 0.62 -18.04 21.05
CA ALA A 286 1.13 -16.79 20.49
C ALA A 286 2.58 -16.55 20.91
N GLN A 287 2.91 -16.84 22.17
CA GLN A 287 4.29 -16.76 22.68
C GLN A 287 5.22 -17.73 21.95
N TYR A 288 4.80 -18.99 21.78
CA TYR A 288 5.57 -19.99 21.04
C TYR A 288 5.86 -19.56 19.60
N TYR A 289 4.85 -19.16 18.83
CA TYR A 289 5.06 -18.72 17.44
C TYR A 289 5.87 -17.42 17.33
N SER A 290 5.74 -16.52 18.31
CA SER A 290 6.59 -15.33 18.41
C SER A 290 8.05 -15.73 18.59
N LEU A 291 8.36 -16.68 19.47
CA LEU A 291 9.73 -17.18 19.65
C LEU A 291 10.25 -17.90 18.40
N CYS A 292 9.43 -18.71 17.74
CA CYS A 292 9.79 -19.37 16.47
C CYS A 292 10.10 -18.37 15.35
N PHE A 293 9.43 -17.22 15.35
CA PHE A 293 9.73 -16.14 14.42
C PHE A 293 11.01 -15.40 14.83
N LEU A 294 11.17 -15.04 16.10
CA LEU A 294 12.39 -14.40 16.61
C LEU A 294 13.65 -15.24 16.31
N SER A 295 13.56 -16.57 16.36
CA SER A 295 14.70 -17.44 16.02
C SER A 295 15.08 -17.44 14.53
N GLN A 296 14.27 -16.84 13.66
CA GLN A 296 14.54 -16.69 12.22
C GLN A 296 15.16 -15.33 11.87
N PHE A 297 15.41 -14.46 12.84
CA PHE A 297 16.06 -13.17 12.59
C PHE A 297 17.45 -13.38 12.00
N HIS A 298 17.67 -12.83 10.81
CA HIS A 298 18.99 -12.84 10.19
C HIS A 298 19.80 -11.64 10.69
N LEU A 299 20.74 -11.89 11.61
CA LEU A 299 21.58 -10.85 12.20
C LEU A 299 22.83 -10.64 11.35
N ASN A 300 23.08 -9.40 10.95
CA ASN A 300 24.31 -8.98 10.27
C ASN A 300 25.17 -8.10 11.20
N HIS A 301 26.41 -7.81 10.79
CA HIS A 301 27.33 -6.99 11.59
C HIS A 301 26.87 -5.53 11.77
N GLU A 302 25.99 -5.04 10.90
CA GLU A 302 25.42 -3.69 10.98
C GLU A 302 24.29 -3.62 12.02
N GLY A 303 23.54 -4.71 12.24
CA GLY A 303 22.43 -4.82 13.19
C GLY A 303 22.85 -5.17 14.62
N ARG A 304 23.96 -4.65 15.14
CA ARG A 304 24.42 -4.93 16.52
C ARG A 304 23.38 -4.59 17.59
N ASP A 305 22.65 -3.50 17.40
CA ASP A 305 21.61 -3.07 18.35
C ASP A 305 20.41 -4.02 18.32
N VAL A 306 20.01 -4.51 17.13
CA VAL A 306 18.96 -5.53 16.99
C VAL A 306 19.36 -6.81 17.70
N ALA A 307 20.61 -7.26 17.54
CA ALA A 307 21.13 -8.45 18.20
C ALA A 307 21.12 -8.32 19.73
N ARG A 308 21.55 -7.15 20.25
CA ARG A 308 21.50 -6.86 21.68
C ARG A 308 20.05 -6.89 22.20
N ASN A 309 19.15 -6.17 21.55
CA ASN A 309 17.75 -6.12 21.96
C ASN A 309 17.11 -7.52 21.92
N LEU A 310 17.44 -8.33 20.91
CA LEU A 310 16.91 -9.70 20.81
C LEU A 310 17.34 -10.56 22.01
N ILE A 311 18.59 -10.45 22.43
CA ILE A 311 19.12 -11.12 23.63
C ILE A 311 18.40 -10.63 24.89
N GLU A 312 18.22 -9.31 25.03
CA GLU A 312 17.49 -8.71 26.17
C GLU A 312 16.05 -9.20 26.26
N VAL A 313 15.35 -9.29 25.13
CA VAL A 313 13.99 -9.85 25.02
C VAL A 313 13.97 -11.31 25.47
N TYR A 314 14.90 -12.15 24.99
CA TYR A 314 14.98 -13.55 25.39
C TYR A 314 15.21 -13.73 26.89
N PHE A 315 16.17 -12.99 27.48
CA PHE A 315 16.43 -13.06 28.92
C PHE A 315 15.26 -12.54 29.75
N SER A 316 14.64 -11.45 29.33
CA SER A 316 13.47 -10.89 30.02
C SER A 316 12.29 -11.86 29.97
N PHE A 317 12.07 -12.51 28.83
CA PHE A 317 11.02 -13.49 28.66
C PHE A 317 11.27 -14.75 29.51
N PHE A 318 12.52 -15.25 29.51
CA PHE A 318 12.93 -16.36 30.37
C PHE A 318 12.70 -16.05 31.86
N LYS A 319 13.13 -14.88 32.35
CA LYS A 319 12.89 -14.43 33.74
C LYS A 319 11.40 -14.36 34.06
N ALA A 320 10.58 -13.89 33.12
CA ALA A 320 9.13 -13.81 33.30
C ALA A 320 8.48 -15.20 33.39
N LEU A 321 8.98 -16.19 32.63
CA LEU A 321 8.53 -17.57 32.74
C LEU A 321 8.92 -18.21 34.07
N VAL A 322 10.16 -18.01 34.53
CA VAL A 322 10.63 -18.57 35.81
C VAL A 322 9.85 -18.00 37.00
N LYS A 323 9.46 -16.73 36.98
CA LYS A 323 8.63 -16.12 38.04
C LYS A 323 7.17 -16.60 38.07
N LYS A 324 6.67 -17.18 36.99
CA LYS A 324 5.30 -17.70 36.90
C LYS A 324 5.18 -19.14 37.42
N VAL A 325 6.31 -19.85 37.55
CA VAL A 325 6.41 -21.19 38.15
C VAL A 325 6.52 -21.03 39.66
#